data_AF-A0A552WJ54-F1
#
_entry.id   AF-A0A552WJ54-F1
#
_cell.length_a   1.000
_cell.length_b   1.000
_cell.length_c   1.000
_cell.angle_alpha   90.00
_cell.angle_beta   90.00
_cell.angle_gamma   90.00
#
_symmetry.space_group_name_H-M   'P 1'
#
loop_
_entity.id
_entity.type
_entity.pdbx_description
1 polymer ?
#
loop_
_entity_poly.entity_id
_entity_poly.type
_entity_poly.pdbx_seq_one_letter_code
_entity_poly.pdbx_strand_id
1 'polypeptide(L)'
;ALAGGATPGPPPGGATAPFGGATAPSGPLGVLQAAGLIFFAFAGYARIATLGEEVREPARTIPRAIVTTLAIVAAVYAAVALTLLTVLGPERLAASDAPLAEAVAAGSWAWAVPVVRVGAAAACLGALLALLAGVGRTTLAMAREGDLPRPLAAVHPRFHVPHRAEAAVGAVVAVAVLVADLRELIGFSSAGVLLYYAVANLAALTQGPDQRRYPRGLQVLGVAGCLVLVATLPTVALLSGLAVLAAGLVGRMLVRGVRPAAPTLDP
;
A
#
# COMPACT_ATOMS: atom_id res chain seq x y z
N ALA A 1 -5.37 -27.77 48.65
CA ALA A 1 -4.06 -28.29 48.20
C ALA A 1 -4.29 -29.32 47.11
N LEU A 2 -3.47 -29.26 46.06
CA LEU A 2 -3.29 -30.17 44.92
C LEU A 2 -3.65 -29.56 43.57
N ALA A 3 -2.56 -29.30 42.84
CA ALA A 3 -2.41 -28.62 41.58
C ALA A 3 -2.76 -29.53 40.40
N GLY A 4 -3.51 -28.99 39.44
CA GLY A 4 -3.58 -29.51 38.07
C GLY A 4 -2.82 -28.55 37.16
N GLY A 5 -1.50 -28.69 37.10
CA GLY A 5 -0.65 -27.93 36.17
C GLY A 5 -0.81 -28.49 34.76
N ALA A 6 -1.67 -27.86 33.96
CA ALA A 6 -1.68 -28.05 32.51
C ALA A 6 -0.58 -27.17 31.90
N THR A 7 0.54 -27.78 31.54
CA THR A 7 1.54 -27.15 30.67
C THR A 7 0.92 -26.99 29.27
N PRO A 8 0.98 -25.82 28.63
CA PRO A 8 0.62 -25.73 27.23
C PRO A 8 1.72 -26.44 26.42
N GLY A 9 1.33 -27.49 25.69
CA GLY A 9 2.23 -28.19 24.78
C GLY A 9 2.77 -27.25 23.69
N PRO A 10 3.95 -27.53 23.13
CA PRO A 10 4.49 -26.73 22.04
C PRO A 10 3.54 -26.76 20.84
N PRO A 11 3.36 -25.63 20.12
CA PRO A 11 2.51 -25.60 18.95
C PRO A 11 3.05 -26.56 17.87
N PRO A 12 2.17 -27.21 17.08
CA PRO A 12 2.60 -28.08 15.99
C PRO A 12 3.42 -27.28 14.97
N GLY A 13 4.61 -27.78 14.62
CA GLY A 13 5.43 -27.20 13.56
C GLY A 13 4.72 -27.27 12.20
N GLY A 14 4.79 -26.19 11.44
CA GLY A 14 4.27 -26.17 10.06
C GLY A 14 3.97 -24.79 9.49
N ALA A 15 4.99 -23.95 9.37
CA ALA A 15 5.18 -22.94 8.32
C ALA A 15 6.33 -22.04 8.81
N THR A 16 7.51 -22.15 8.20
CA THR A 16 8.52 -21.12 8.32
C THR A 16 7.90 -19.83 7.81
N ALA A 17 7.45 -18.98 8.73
CA ALA A 17 7.04 -17.63 8.40
C ALA A 17 8.21 -17.00 7.63
N PRO A 18 7.99 -16.36 6.47
CA PRO A 18 9.04 -15.67 5.72
C PRO A 18 9.67 -14.51 6.52
N PHE A 19 9.03 -14.14 7.64
CA PHE A 19 9.51 -13.20 8.66
C PHE A 19 10.20 -13.88 9.86
N GLY A 20 10.34 -15.20 9.86
CA GLY A 20 10.79 -16.03 10.98
C GLY A 20 11.91 -16.98 10.56
N GLY A 21 13.14 -16.48 10.61
CA GLY A 21 14.36 -17.27 10.41
C GLY A 21 15.63 -16.59 10.96
N ALA A 22 15.60 -15.28 11.13
CA ALA A 22 16.54 -14.55 11.96
C ALA A 22 15.71 -13.61 12.84
N THR A 23 16.07 -13.49 14.12
CA THR A 23 15.55 -12.51 15.08
C THR A 23 15.07 -11.24 14.37
N ALA A 24 13.77 -10.97 14.40
CA ALA A 24 13.24 -9.69 13.92
C ALA A 24 14.13 -8.59 14.53
N PRO A 25 14.74 -7.72 13.72
CA PRO A 25 15.76 -6.81 14.23
C PRO A 25 15.20 -5.99 15.38
N SER A 26 15.78 -6.14 16.56
CA SER A 26 15.39 -5.37 17.74
C SER A 26 16.15 -4.04 17.77
N GLY A 27 15.52 -2.99 18.32
CA GLY A 27 16.12 -1.66 18.41
C GLY A 27 15.87 -0.79 17.17
N PRO A 28 16.75 0.18 16.84
CA PRO A 28 16.48 1.21 15.84
C PRO A 28 16.16 0.67 14.43
N LEU A 29 16.83 -0.41 14.02
CA LEU A 29 16.59 -1.04 12.72
C LEU A 29 15.18 -1.66 12.63
N GLY A 30 14.71 -2.27 13.72
CA GLY A 30 13.35 -2.81 13.80
C GLY A 30 12.28 -1.75 13.70
N VAL A 31 12.50 -0.61 14.35
CA VAL A 31 11.61 0.56 14.24
C VAL A 31 11.56 1.06 12.80
N LEU A 32 12.70 1.10 12.11
CA LEU A 32 12.77 1.56 10.73
C LEU A 32 12.08 0.59 9.75
N GLN A 33 12.28 -0.71 9.94
CA GLN A 33 11.56 -1.74 9.18
C GLN A 33 10.05 -1.69 9.44
N ALA A 34 9.64 -1.53 10.69
CA ALA A 34 8.23 -1.35 11.05
C ALA A 34 7.65 -0.06 10.43
N ALA A 35 8.42 1.02 10.37
CA ALA A 35 8.03 2.26 9.69
C ALA A 35 7.83 2.05 8.18
N GLY A 36 8.67 1.23 7.54
CA GLY A 36 8.49 0.84 6.13
C GLY A 36 7.22 0.01 5.89
N LEU A 37 6.90 -0.91 6.81
CA LEU A 37 5.70 -1.74 6.72
C LEU A 37 4.42 -0.94 7.00
N ILE A 38 4.41 -0.11 8.07
CA ILE A 38 3.24 0.72 8.40
C ILE A 38 2.96 1.78 7.34
N PHE A 39 3.95 2.14 6.51
CA PHE A 39 3.76 3.05 5.38
C PHE A 39 2.66 2.57 4.43
N PHE A 40 2.45 1.25 4.30
CA PHE A 40 1.32 0.68 3.58
C PHE A 40 -0.02 1.24 4.06
N ALA A 41 -0.20 1.41 5.38
CA ALA A 41 -1.43 1.93 5.96
C ALA A 41 -1.69 3.42 5.66
N PHE A 42 -0.67 4.14 5.16
CA PHE A 42 -0.79 5.52 4.68
C PHE A 42 -0.96 5.61 3.17
N ALA A 43 -0.87 4.49 2.44
CA ALA A 43 -1.07 4.48 1.01
C ALA A 43 -2.52 4.88 0.69
N GLY A 44 -2.68 5.97 -0.08
CA GLY A 44 -4.00 6.44 -0.49
C GLY A 44 -4.12 7.96 -0.61
N TYR A 45 -3.34 8.73 0.17
CA TYR A 45 -3.40 10.19 0.13
C TYR A 45 -3.10 10.76 -1.27
N ALA A 46 -2.31 10.06 -2.09
CA ALA A 46 -2.01 10.46 -3.47
C ALA A 46 -3.27 10.61 -4.35
N ARG A 47 -4.36 9.90 -4.03
CA ARG A 47 -5.64 10.03 -4.75
C ARG A 47 -6.26 11.42 -4.58
N ILE A 48 -6.03 12.06 -3.44
CA ILE A 48 -6.47 13.45 -3.20
C ILE A 48 -5.80 14.39 -4.22
N ALA A 49 -4.53 14.11 -4.59
CA ALA A 49 -3.80 14.92 -5.56
C ALA A 49 -4.29 14.72 -7.00
N THR A 50 -4.87 13.55 -7.33
CA THR A 50 -5.35 13.26 -8.69
C THR A 50 -6.72 13.87 -9.00
N LEU A 51 -7.47 14.30 -7.98
CA LEU A 51 -8.81 14.91 -8.12
C LEU A 51 -8.75 16.43 -8.34
N GLY A 52 -7.66 16.95 -8.91
CA GLY A 52 -7.42 18.39 -9.05
C GLY A 52 -8.49 19.15 -9.83
N GLU A 53 -9.09 18.50 -10.84
CA GLU A 53 -10.10 19.10 -11.70
C GLU A 53 -11.47 19.19 -11.04
N GLU A 54 -11.73 18.38 -10.01
CA GLU A 54 -13.01 18.34 -9.28
C GLU A 54 -13.01 19.23 -8.03
N VAL A 55 -11.87 19.81 -7.68
CA VAL A 55 -11.68 20.56 -6.43
C VAL A 55 -11.70 22.06 -6.68
N ARG A 56 -12.50 22.79 -5.89
CA ARG A 56 -12.47 24.27 -5.87
C ARG A 56 -11.13 24.76 -5.29
N GLU A 57 -10.45 25.64 -6.02
CA GLU A 57 -9.12 26.19 -5.66
C GLU A 57 -8.09 25.07 -5.35
N PRO A 58 -7.77 24.19 -6.31
CA PRO A 58 -6.96 23.00 -6.07
C PRO A 58 -5.56 23.35 -5.53
N ALA A 59 -5.02 24.48 -5.97
CA ALA A 59 -3.76 25.02 -5.50
C ALA A 59 -3.74 25.39 -4.00
N ARG A 60 -4.86 25.47 -3.29
CA ARG A 60 -4.88 25.73 -1.83
C ARG A 60 -5.50 24.56 -1.08
N THR A 61 -6.55 23.97 -1.65
CA THR A 61 -7.34 22.92 -1.02
C THR A 61 -6.59 21.60 -0.95
N ILE A 62 -5.95 21.15 -2.03
CA ILE A 62 -5.27 19.84 -2.07
C ILE A 62 -4.13 19.74 -1.04
N PRO A 63 -3.18 20.69 -0.96
CA PRO A 63 -2.10 20.60 0.03
C PRO A 63 -2.62 20.58 1.47
N ARG A 64 -3.64 21.39 1.79
CA ARG A 64 -4.26 21.42 3.12
C ARG A 64 -4.97 20.11 3.43
N ALA A 65 -5.70 19.57 2.46
CA ALA A 65 -6.40 18.29 2.61
C ALA A 65 -5.40 17.15 2.88
N ILE A 66 -4.29 17.08 2.13
CA ILE A 66 -3.26 16.06 2.33
C ILE A 66 -2.65 16.16 3.73
N VAL A 67 -2.18 17.35 4.13
CA VAL A 67 -1.53 17.54 5.45
C VAL A 67 -2.50 17.25 6.59
N THR A 68 -3.73 17.75 6.51
CA THR A 68 -4.74 17.54 7.55
C THR A 68 -5.13 16.07 7.67
N THR A 69 -5.34 15.39 6.53
CA THR A 69 -5.66 13.96 6.51
C THR A 69 -4.53 13.13 7.09
N LEU A 70 -3.28 13.38 6.67
CA LEU A 70 -2.12 12.66 7.18
C LEU A 70 -1.93 12.89 8.68
N ALA A 71 -2.09 14.12 9.17
CA ALA A 71 -1.98 14.43 10.59
C ALA A 71 -3.04 13.70 11.43
N ILE A 72 -4.31 13.72 10.98
CA ILE A 72 -5.40 13.02 11.66
C ILE A 72 -5.16 11.51 11.66
N VAL A 73 -4.82 10.92 10.50
CA VAL A 73 -4.57 9.48 10.38
C VAL A 73 -3.37 9.06 11.23
N ALA A 74 -2.29 9.84 11.24
CA ALA A 74 -1.13 9.56 12.08
C ALA A 74 -1.49 9.59 13.58
N ALA A 75 -2.29 10.56 14.03
CA ALA A 75 -2.75 10.62 15.41
C ALA A 75 -3.64 9.42 15.78
N VAL A 76 -4.56 9.04 14.90
CA VAL A 76 -5.43 7.86 15.10
C VAL A 76 -4.60 6.58 15.16
N TYR A 77 -3.67 6.37 14.22
CA TYR A 77 -2.80 5.19 14.20
C TYR A 77 -1.89 5.13 15.42
N ALA A 78 -1.35 6.27 15.89
CA ALA A 78 -0.57 6.34 17.11
C ALA A 78 -1.41 5.96 18.34
N ALA A 79 -2.64 6.48 18.45
CA ALA A 79 -3.55 6.16 19.54
C ALA A 79 -3.92 4.66 19.54
N VAL A 80 -4.20 4.08 18.36
CA VAL A 80 -4.48 2.65 18.20
C VAL A 80 -3.26 1.82 18.59
N ALA A 81 -2.07 2.15 18.07
CA ALA A 81 -0.84 1.42 18.38
C ALA A 81 -0.52 1.43 19.87
N LEU A 82 -0.61 2.60 20.51
CA LEU A 82 -0.40 2.73 21.95
C LEU A 82 -1.43 1.91 22.74
N THR A 83 -2.71 1.96 22.37
CA THR A 83 -3.78 1.20 23.03
C THR A 83 -3.57 -0.31 22.89
N LEU A 84 -3.20 -0.78 21.70
CA LEU A 84 -2.96 -2.21 21.48
C LEU A 84 -1.75 -2.70 22.28
N LEU A 85 -0.68 -1.90 22.32
CA LEU A 85 0.52 -2.22 23.11
C LEU A 85 0.24 -2.24 24.61
N THR A 86 -0.59 -1.32 25.13
CA THR A 86 -0.90 -1.27 26.57
C THR A 86 -1.85 -2.39 27.00
N VAL A 87 -2.83 -2.76 26.16
CA VAL A 87 -3.85 -3.77 26.51
C VAL A 87 -3.36 -5.20 26.27
N LEU A 88 -2.67 -5.44 25.14
CA LEU A 88 -2.26 -6.79 24.74
C LEU A 88 -0.80 -7.09 25.09
N GLY A 89 0.05 -6.07 25.13
CA GLY A 89 1.50 -6.25 25.15
C GLY A 89 2.06 -6.68 23.78
N PRO A 90 3.39 -6.55 23.58
CA PRO A 90 4.03 -6.76 22.27
C PRO A 90 3.94 -8.21 21.77
N GLU A 91 4.10 -9.21 22.65
CA GLU A 91 4.10 -10.62 22.25
C GLU A 91 2.73 -11.07 21.75
N ARG A 92 1.68 -10.77 22.51
CA ARG A 92 0.30 -11.12 22.17
C ARG A 92 -0.18 -10.33 20.95
N LEU A 93 0.21 -9.05 20.82
CA LEU A 93 -0.06 -8.25 19.63
C LEU A 93 0.59 -8.85 18.37
N ALA A 94 1.83 -9.33 18.47
CA ALA A 94 2.53 -9.94 17.34
C ALA A 94 1.90 -11.27 16.88
N ALA A 95 1.34 -12.03 17.82
CA ALA A 95 0.69 -13.32 17.58
C ALA A 95 -0.78 -13.22 17.12
N SER A 96 -1.41 -12.04 17.21
CA SER A 96 -2.83 -11.86 16.94
C SER A 96 -3.13 -11.58 15.47
N ASP A 97 -4.09 -12.31 14.89
CA ASP A 97 -4.64 -12.03 13.55
C ASP A 97 -5.69 -10.91 13.56
N ALA A 98 -6.28 -10.62 14.72
CA ALA A 98 -7.36 -9.64 14.86
C ALA A 98 -7.17 -8.76 16.12
N PRO A 99 -6.05 -8.03 16.24
CA PRO A 99 -5.64 -7.39 17.48
C PRO A 99 -6.62 -6.34 18.01
N LEU A 100 -7.33 -5.64 17.13
CA LEU A 100 -8.36 -4.68 17.53
C LEU A 100 -9.56 -5.36 18.21
N ALA A 101 -10.04 -6.47 17.64
CA ALA A 101 -11.16 -7.21 18.23
C ALA A 101 -10.73 -7.87 19.55
N GLU A 102 -9.51 -8.37 19.60
CA GLU A 102 -8.95 -8.99 20.79
C GLU A 102 -8.73 -8.00 21.94
N ALA A 103 -8.25 -6.79 21.64
CA ALA A 103 -8.11 -5.73 22.65
C ALA A 103 -9.46 -5.31 23.23
N VAL A 104 -10.50 -5.22 22.41
CA VAL A 104 -11.86 -4.91 22.88
C VAL A 104 -12.45 -6.05 23.71
N ALA A 105 -12.18 -7.30 23.33
CA ALA A 105 -12.59 -8.48 24.11
C ALA A 105 -11.89 -8.57 25.48
N ALA A 106 -10.66 -8.07 25.58
CA ALA A 106 -9.89 -8.04 26.83
C ALA A 106 -10.36 -6.93 27.80
N GLY A 107 -11.10 -5.93 27.31
CA GLY A 107 -11.63 -4.84 28.12
C GLY A 107 -13.05 -5.07 28.62
N SER A 108 -13.61 -4.08 29.33
CA SER A 108 -15.00 -4.09 29.80
C SER A 108 -16.05 -3.94 28.69
N TRP A 109 -15.60 -3.72 27.45
CA TRP A 109 -16.45 -3.46 26.27
C TRP A 109 -16.54 -4.66 25.34
N ALA A 110 -16.42 -5.90 25.84
CA ALA A 110 -16.47 -7.11 25.02
C ALA A 110 -17.75 -7.23 24.16
N TRP A 111 -18.85 -6.58 24.57
CA TRP A 111 -20.09 -6.49 23.78
C TRP A 111 -19.89 -5.78 22.43
N ALA A 112 -18.88 -4.93 22.29
CA ALA A 112 -18.59 -4.17 21.08
C ALA A 112 -17.74 -4.94 20.05
N VAL A 113 -17.27 -6.15 20.36
CA VAL A 113 -16.47 -6.98 19.44
C VAL A 113 -17.15 -7.18 18.07
N PRO A 114 -18.45 -7.49 17.97
CA PRO A 114 -19.12 -7.62 16.67
C PRO A 114 -19.13 -6.30 15.89
N VAL A 115 -19.32 -5.17 16.58
CA VAL A 115 -19.33 -3.83 15.96
C VAL A 115 -17.97 -3.52 15.34
N VAL A 116 -16.88 -3.81 16.06
CA VAL A 116 -15.51 -3.60 15.56
C VAL A 116 -15.23 -4.49 14.36
N ARG A 117 -15.64 -5.76 14.39
CA ARG A 117 -15.45 -6.70 13.26
C ARG A 117 -16.21 -6.26 12.03
N VAL A 118 -17.48 -5.88 12.18
CA VAL A 118 -18.32 -5.38 11.06
C VAL A 118 -17.75 -4.07 10.52
N GLY A 119 -17.34 -3.15 11.40
CA GLY A 119 -16.71 -1.89 11.01
C GLY A 119 -15.40 -2.10 10.24
N ALA A 120 -14.54 -3.01 10.71
CA ALA A 120 -13.29 -3.37 10.04
C ALA A 120 -13.57 -4.01 8.66
N ALA A 121 -14.54 -4.92 8.57
CA ALA A 121 -14.94 -5.54 7.31
C ALA A 121 -15.48 -4.49 6.31
N ALA A 122 -16.35 -3.58 6.77
CA ALA A 122 -16.88 -2.50 5.95
C ALA A 122 -15.78 -1.54 5.47
N ALA A 123 -14.83 -1.18 6.33
CA ALA A 123 -13.69 -0.34 5.98
C ALA A 123 -12.78 -1.02 4.94
N CYS A 124 -12.45 -2.30 5.14
CA CYS A 124 -11.65 -3.08 4.19
C CYS A 124 -12.35 -3.23 2.83
N LEU A 125 -13.66 -3.50 2.83
CA LEU A 125 -14.45 -3.59 1.60
C LEU A 125 -14.50 -2.25 0.86
N GLY A 126 -14.71 -1.15 1.58
CA GLY A 126 -14.69 0.19 0.99
C GLY A 126 -13.34 0.53 0.36
N ALA A 127 -12.24 0.23 1.06
CA ALA A 127 -10.89 0.41 0.53
C ALA A 127 -10.65 -0.47 -0.71
N LEU A 128 -11.05 -1.74 -0.67
CA LEU A 128 -10.93 -2.68 -1.79
C LEU A 128 -11.69 -2.18 -3.02
N LEU A 129 -12.96 -1.81 -2.88
CA LEU A 129 -13.77 -1.28 -3.98
C LEU A 129 -13.16 -0.03 -4.60
N ALA A 130 -12.70 0.90 -3.75
CA ALA A 130 -12.01 2.10 -4.21
C ALA A 130 -10.72 1.75 -4.97
N LEU A 131 -9.95 0.76 -4.49
CA LEU A 131 -8.73 0.28 -5.15
C LEU A 131 -9.03 -0.35 -6.52
N LEU A 132 -9.95 -1.31 -6.59
CA LEU A 132 -10.33 -1.95 -7.86
C LEU A 132 -10.81 -0.94 -8.90
N ALA A 133 -11.68 0.01 -8.49
CA ALA A 133 -12.16 1.04 -9.41
C ALA A 133 -11.02 1.94 -9.91
N GLY A 134 -10.07 2.29 -9.04
CA GLY A 134 -8.89 3.07 -9.42
C GLY A 134 -8.00 2.32 -10.42
N VAL A 135 -7.61 1.09 -10.09
CA VAL A 135 -6.72 0.26 -10.92
C VAL A 135 -7.40 -0.10 -12.26
N GLY A 136 -8.70 -0.37 -12.26
CA GLY A 136 -9.46 -0.63 -13.49
C GLY A 136 -9.43 0.54 -14.46
N ARG A 137 -9.58 1.79 -13.99
CA ARG A 137 -9.48 2.99 -14.84
C ARG A 137 -8.06 3.22 -15.36
N THR A 138 -7.04 3.04 -14.53
CA THR A 138 -5.64 3.14 -14.98
C THR A 138 -5.33 2.07 -16.03
N THR A 139 -5.77 0.83 -15.81
CA THR A 139 -5.60 -0.28 -16.75
C THR A 139 -6.29 -0.01 -18.08
N LEU A 140 -7.51 0.54 -18.05
CA LEU A 140 -8.25 0.98 -19.25
C LEU A 140 -7.44 2.04 -20.02
N ALA A 141 -6.95 3.07 -19.33
CA ALA A 141 -6.17 4.14 -19.96
C ALA A 141 -4.88 3.60 -20.61
N MET A 142 -4.11 2.79 -19.88
CA MET A 142 -2.91 2.14 -20.41
C MET A 142 -3.21 1.24 -21.61
N ALA A 143 -4.32 0.51 -21.61
CA ALA A 143 -4.73 -0.32 -22.75
C ALA A 143 -5.13 0.50 -23.98
N ARG A 144 -5.75 1.68 -23.78
CA ARG A 144 -6.08 2.61 -24.88
C ARG A 144 -4.83 3.24 -25.49
N GLU A 145 -3.85 3.58 -24.66
CA GLU A 145 -2.56 4.12 -25.09
C GLU A 145 -1.64 3.05 -25.71
N GLY A 146 -2.02 1.78 -25.64
CA GLY A 146 -1.26 0.65 -26.18
C GLY A 146 -0.11 0.18 -25.30
N ASP A 147 -0.06 0.59 -24.03
CA ASP A 147 0.87 0.08 -23.02
C ASP A 147 0.45 -1.30 -22.49
N LEU A 148 -0.83 -1.67 -22.65
CA LEU A 148 -1.40 -2.97 -22.29
C LEU A 148 -2.21 -3.57 -23.46
N PRO A 149 -2.55 -4.88 -23.43
CA PRO A 149 -3.35 -5.51 -24.47
C PRO A 149 -4.67 -4.77 -24.73
N ARG A 150 -4.92 -4.41 -26.00
CA ARG A 150 -6.13 -3.69 -26.45
C ARG A 150 -7.47 -4.28 -25.96
N PRO A 151 -7.65 -5.61 -25.79
CA PRO A 151 -8.90 -6.13 -25.25
C PRO A 151 -9.28 -5.58 -23.87
N LEU A 152 -8.30 -5.15 -23.06
CA LEU A 152 -8.55 -4.52 -21.75
C LEU A 152 -9.12 -3.10 -21.87
N ALA A 153 -9.05 -2.49 -23.06
CA ALA A 153 -9.66 -1.19 -23.35
C ALA A 153 -11.19 -1.25 -23.55
N ALA A 154 -11.81 -2.43 -23.43
CA ALA A 154 -13.24 -2.62 -23.65
C ALA A 154 -14.09 -2.03 -22.52
N VAL A 155 -15.04 -1.16 -22.89
CA VAL A 155 -16.01 -0.55 -21.97
C VAL A 155 -17.37 -1.23 -22.13
N HIS A 156 -18.05 -1.50 -21.02
CA HIS A 156 -19.36 -2.14 -21.04
C HIS A 156 -20.42 -1.21 -21.66
N PRO A 157 -21.22 -1.67 -22.64
CA PRO A 157 -22.11 -0.79 -23.40
C PRO A 157 -23.24 -0.18 -22.55
N ARG A 158 -23.73 -0.89 -21.52
CA ARG A 158 -24.83 -0.44 -20.66
C ARG A 158 -24.41 0.33 -19.40
N PHE A 159 -23.25 -0.01 -18.83
CA PHE A 159 -22.83 0.46 -17.50
C PHE A 159 -21.64 1.42 -17.59
N HIS A 160 -21.05 1.56 -18.78
CA HIS A 160 -19.90 2.43 -19.04
C HIS A 160 -18.68 2.17 -18.13
N VAL A 161 -18.52 0.93 -17.64
CA VAL A 161 -17.38 0.49 -16.82
C VAL A 161 -16.37 -0.36 -17.62
N PRO A 162 -15.08 -0.33 -17.28
CA PRO A 162 -14.04 -1.14 -17.93
C PRO A 162 -14.08 -2.61 -17.47
N HIS A 163 -15.19 -3.30 -17.75
CA HIS A 163 -15.49 -4.64 -17.22
C HIS A 163 -14.38 -5.68 -17.42
N ARG A 164 -13.66 -5.66 -18.57
CA ARG A 164 -12.56 -6.62 -18.81
C ARG A 164 -11.33 -6.31 -17.97
N ALA A 165 -11.00 -5.03 -17.80
CA ALA A 165 -9.91 -4.62 -16.93
C ALA A 165 -10.22 -4.94 -15.46
N GLU A 166 -11.45 -4.67 -15.01
CA GLU A 166 -11.90 -4.99 -13.66
C GLU A 166 -11.90 -6.50 -13.40
N ALA A 167 -12.38 -7.32 -14.34
CA ALA A 167 -12.34 -8.77 -14.22
C ALA A 167 -10.90 -9.31 -14.18
N ALA A 168 -9.99 -8.77 -14.99
CA ALA A 168 -8.59 -9.16 -15.00
C ALA A 168 -7.90 -8.79 -13.67
N VAL A 169 -8.10 -7.56 -13.17
CA VAL A 169 -7.59 -7.11 -11.88
C VAL A 169 -8.16 -7.96 -10.75
N GLY A 170 -9.46 -8.22 -10.76
CA GLY A 170 -10.13 -9.07 -9.77
C GLY A 170 -9.57 -10.50 -9.76
N ALA A 171 -9.31 -11.08 -10.94
CA ALA A 171 -8.69 -12.40 -11.04
C ALA A 171 -7.27 -12.42 -10.45
N VAL A 172 -6.45 -11.39 -10.73
CA VAL A 172 -5.11 -11.26 -10.14
C VAL A 172 -5.18 -11.15 -8.62
N VAL A 173 -6.10 -10.33 -8.09
CA VAL A 173 -6.32 -10.20 -6.65
C VAL A 173 -6.78 -11.53 -6.03
N ALA A 174 -7.70 -12.24 -6.67
CA ALA A 174 -8.19 -13.54 -6.20
C ALA A 174 -7.06 -14.58 -6.14
N VAL A 175 -6.21 -14.65 -7.18
CA VAL A 175 -5.03 -15.52 -7.17
C VAL A 175 -4.09 -15.14 -6.03
N ALA A 176 -3.79 -13.84 -5.86
CA ALA A 176 -2.92 -13.38 -4.80
C ALA A 176 -3.43 -13.77 -3.39
N VAL A 177 -4.74 -13.65 -3.15
CA VAL A 177 -5.37 -14.08 -1.88
C VAL A 177 -5.24 -15.59 -1.65
N LEU A 178 -5.23 -16.41 -2.71
CA LEU A 178 -5.16 -17.86 -2.60
C LEU A 178 -3.74 -18.40 -2.37
N VAL A 179 -2.70 -17.66 -2.77
CA VAL A 179 -1.32 -18.19 -2.81
C VAL A 179 -0.30 -17.40 -1.98
N ALA A 180 -0.58 -16.15 -1.62
CA ALA A 180 0.39 -15.29 -0.95
C ALA A 180 0.02 -14.98 0.50
N ASP A 181 1.03 -14.85 1.35
CA ASP A 181 0.86 -14.46 2.75
C ASP A 181 0.59 -12.94 2.86
N LEU A 182 -0.34 -12.55 3.73
CA LEU A 182 -0.74 -11.15 3.89
C LEU A 182 0.45 -10.24 4.27
N ARG A 183 1.37 -10.72 5.11
CA ARG A 183 2.51 -9.93 5.56
C ARG A 183 3.51 -9.73 4.42
N GLU A 184 3.69 -10.73 3.56
CA GLU A 184 4.50 -10.60 2.35
C GLU A 184 3.88 -9.61 1.36
N LEU A 185 2.57 -9.70 1.15
CA LEU A 185 1.79 -8.76 0.32
C LEU A 185 1.93 -7.31 0.81
N ILE A 186 1.88 -7.08 2.13
CA ILE A 186 2.11 -5.77 2.73
C ILE A 186 3.53 -5.30 2.45
N GLY A 187 4.54 -6.15 2.66
CA GLY A 187 5.93 -5.81 2.37
C GLY A 187 6.15 -5.43 0.91
N PHE A 188 5.64 -6.26 -0.02
CA PHE A 188 5.67 -6.02 -1.46
C PHE A 188 4.98 -4.69 -1.83
N SER A 189 3.78 -4.46 -1.30
CA SER A 189 3.04 -3.22 -1.55
C SER A 189 3.78 -1.99 -1.00
N SER A 190 4.34 -2.07 0.21
CA SER A 190 5.15 -0.99 0.80
C SER A 190 6.35 -0.66 -0.08
N ALA A 191 7.10 -1.67 -0.54
CA ALA A 191 8.24 -1.48 -1.43
C ALA A 191 7.81 -0.75 -2.72
N GLY A 192 6.73 -1.22 -3.36
CA GLY A 192 6.21 -0.61 -4.57
C GLY A 192 5.77 0.85 -4.39
N VAL A 193 5.03 1.16 -3.32
CA VAL A 193 4.55 2.52 -3.04
C VAL A 193 5.70 3.46 -2.67
N LEU A 194 6.67 3.01 -1.87
CA LEU A 194 7.83 3.82 -1.52
C LEU A 194 8.71 4.09 -2.75
N LEU A 195 8.91 3.10 -3.63
CA LEU A 195 9.62 3.30 -4.90
C LEU A 195 8.87 4.28 -5.80
N TYR A 196 7.54 4.14 -5.90
CA TYR A 196 6.70 5.10 -6.63
C TYR A 196 6.87 6.53 -6.09
N TYR A 197 6.89 6.72 -4.77
CA TYR A 197 7.12 8.05 -4.19
C TYR A 197 8.56 8.54 -4.31
N ALA A 198 9.56 7.66 -4.31
CA ALA A 198 10.94 8.03 -4.64
C ALA A 198 11.00 8.60 -6.07
N VAL A 199 10.37 7.91 -7.03
CA VAL A 199 10.27 8.38 -8.42
C VAL A 199 9.50 9.70 -8.51
N ALA A 200 8.39 9.86 -7.78
CA ALA A 200 7.64 11.10 -7.76
C ALA A 200 8.46 12.29 -7.21
N ASN A 201 9.25 12.08 -6.15
CA ASN A 201 10.14 13.12 -5.62
C ASN A 201 11.29 13.44 -6.59
N LEU A 202 11.85 12.43 -7.27
CA LEU A 202 12.84 12.63 -8.33
C LEU A 202 12.26 13.42 -9.52
N ALA A 203 11.04 13.10 -9.93
CA ALA A 203 10.35 13.84 -10.99
C ALA A 203 10.12 15.30 -10.57
N ALA A 204 9.75 15.54 -9.31
CA ALA A 204 9.55 16.89 -8.79
C ALA A 204 10.84 17.75 -8.77
N LEU A 205 12.03 17.13 -8.68
CA LEU A 205 13.33 17.82 -8.80
C LEU A 205 13.59 18.38 -10.19
N THR A 206 12.96 17.80 -11.22
CA THR A 206 13.09 18.27 -12.62
C THR A 206 12.26 19.51 -12.91
N GLN A 207 11.36 19.92 -12.00
CA GLN A 207 10.51 21.09 -12.19
C GLN A 207 11.30 22.40 -12.11
N GLY A 208 11.02 23.31 -13.05
CA GLY A 208 11.58 24.67 -13.09
C GLY A 208 11.13 25.53 -11.90
N PRO A 209 11.82 26.66 -11.63
CA PRO A 209 11.53 27.52 -10.48
C PRO A 209 10.08 28.00 -10.40
N ASP A 210 9.45 28.28 -11.54
CA ASP A 210 8.10 28.86 -11.62
C ASP A 210 6.98 27.85 -11.33
N GLN A 211 7.26 26.55 -11.51
CA GLN A 211 6.29 25.48 -11.27
C GLN A 211 6.51 24.80 -9.90
N ARG A 212 7.66 25.07 -9.26
CA ARG A 212 8.08 24.37 -8.06
C ARG A 212 7.45 24.99 -6.81
N ARG A 213 6.53 24.23 -6.22
CA ARG A 213 5.80 24.65 -5.00
C ARG A 213 6.60 24.51 -3.70
N TYR A 214 7.51 23.54 -3.62
CA TYR A 214 8.25 23.19 -2.40
C TYR A 214 9.77 23.28 -2.62
N PRO A 215 10.57 23.56 -1.58
CA PRO A 215 12.02 23.64 -1.73
C PRO A 215 12.62 22.29 -2.12
N ARG A 216 13.73 22.31 -2.89
CA ARG A 216 14.44 21.10 -3.32
C ARG A 216 14.88 20.22 -2.15
N GLY A 217 15.21 20.82 -1.01
CA GLY A 217 15.58 20.08 0.20
C GLY A 217 14.49 19.10 0.67
N LEU A 218 13.22 19.47 0.54
CA LEU A 218 12.11 18.58 0.91
C LEU A 218 12.00 17.38 -0.03
N GLN A 219 12.24 17.59 -1.32
CA GLN A 219 12.22 16.51 -2.33
C GLN A 219 13.40 15.56 -2.13
N VAL A 220 14.60 16.08 -1.87
CA VAL A 220 15.78 15.25 -1.54
C VAL A 220 15.56 14.44 -0.27
N LEU A 221 15.02 15.06 0.78
CA LEU A 221 14.64 14.36 2.01
C LEU A 221 13.63 13.25 1.73
N GLY A 222 12.63 13.52 0.89
CA GLY A 222 11.63 12.54 0.48
C GLY A 222 12.24 11.34 -0.25
N VAL A 223 13.13 11.57 -1.22
CA VAL A 223 13.88 10.50 -1.90
C VAL A 223 14.69 9.70 -0.89
N ALA A 224 15.50 10.37 -0.07
CA ALA A 224 16.34 9.71 0.92
C ALA A 224 15.52 8.86 1.90
N GLY A 225 14.42 9.40 2.42
CA GLY A 225 13.52 8.68 3.32
C GLY A 225 12.88 7.45 2.66
N CYS A 226 12.39 7.58 1.42
CA CYS A 226 11.84 6.44 0.69
C CYS A 226 12.89 5.34 0.47
N LEU A 227 14.10 5.71 0.03
CA LEU A 227 15.18 4.75 -0.22
C LEU A 227 15.67 4.06 1.05
N VAL A 228 15.80 4.81 2.14
CA VAL A 228 16.18 4.26 3.46
C VAL A 228 15.14 3.25 3.93
N LEU A 229 13.84 3.58 3.87
CA LEU A 229 12.78 2.66 4.28
C LEU A 229 12.76 1.41 3.39
N VAL A 230 12.84 1.58 2.06
CA VAL A 230 12.90 0.45 1.11
C VAL A 230 14.09 -0.47 1.38
N ALA A 231 15.26 0.09 1.69
CA ALA A 231 16.46 -0.69 2.01
C ALA A 231 16.34 -1.48 3.32
N THR A 232 15.43 -1.08 4.22
CA THR A 232 15.19 -1.78 5.49
C THR A 232 14.06 -2.80 5.42
N LEU A 233 13.33 -2.89 4.30
CA LEU A 233 12.29 -3.89 4.11
C LEU A 233 12.89 -5.30 3.94
N PRO A 234 12.09 -6.35 4.19
CA PRO A 234 12.52 -7.73 3.92
C PRO A 234 13.05 -7.87 2.48
N THR A 235 14.12 -8.64 2.32
CA THR A 235 14.77 -8.86 1.01
C THR A 235 13.79 -9.36 -0.05
N VAL A 236 12.85 -10.22 0.32
CA VAL A 236 11.78 -10.70 -0.57
C VAL A 236 10.93 -9.54 -1.10
N ALA A 237 10.53 -8.59 -0.25
CA ALA A 237 9.75 -7.41 -0.63
C ALA A 237 10.55 -6.47 -1.54
N LEU A 238 11.83 -6.27 -1.23
CA LEU A 238 12.72 -5.45 -2.05
C LEU A 238 12.92 -6.06 -3.46
N LEU A 239 13.25 -7.35 -3.52
CA LEU A 239 13.50 -8.05 -4.78
C LEU A 239 12.25 -8.12 -5.65
N SER A 240 11.09 -8.42 -5.06
CA SER A 240 9.82 -8.44 -5.78
C SER A 240 9.43 -7.06 -6.30
N GLY A 241 9.60 -6.00 -5.49
CA GLY A 241 9.39 -4.62 -5.93
C GLY A 241 10.30 -4.21 -7.10
N LEU A 242 11.61 -4.52 -7.01
CA LEU A 242 12.57 -4.27 -8.08
C LEU A 242 12.29 -5.10 -9.33
N ALA A 243 11.91 -6.36 -9.18
CA ALA A 243 11.56 -7.24 -10.30
C ALA A 243 10.33 -6.70 -11.05
N VAL A 244 9.31 -6.23 -10.35
CA VAL A 244 8.12 -5.62 -10.97
C VAL A 244 8.46 -4.31 -11.68
N LEU A 245 9.30 -3.46 -11.09
CA LEU A 245 9.79 -2.27 -11.79
C LEU A 245 10.57 -2.63 -13.06
N ALA A 246 11.50 -3.58 -12.97
CA ALA A 246 12.29 -4.04 -14.11
C ALA A 246 11.38 -4.62 -15.21
N ALA A 247 10.42 -5.46 -14.84
CA ALA A 247 9.43 -6.00 -15.78
C ALA A 247 8.60 -4.89 -16.44
N GLY A 248 8.19 -3.86 -15.68
CA GLY A 248 7.48 -2.70 -16.21
C GLY A 248 8.32 -1.89 -17.20
N LEU A 249 9.61 -1.66 -16.90
CA LEU A 249 10.53 -0.98 -17.83
C LEU A 249 10.75 -1.79 -19.10
N VAL A 250 11.01 -3.10 -18.97
CA VAL A 250 11.21 -3.99 -20.12
C VAL A 250 9.94 -4.02 -20.99
N GLY A 251 8.76 -4.17 -20.37
CA GLY A 251 7.49 -4.09 -21.08
C GLY A 251 7.32 -2.77 -21.82
N ARG A 252 7.63 -1.64 -21.18
CA ARG A 252 7.58 -0.31 -21.81
C ARG A 252 8.57 -0.17 -22.98
N MET A 253 9.77 -0.73 -22.86
CA MET A 253 10.77 -0.71 -23.93
C MET A 253 10.32 -1.54 -25.14
N LEU A 254 9.76 -2.73 -24.91
CA LEU A 254 9.21 -3.59 -25.96
C LEU A 254 8.04 -2.89 -26.67
N VAL A 255 7.10 -2.30 -25.93
CA VAL A 255 5.98 -1.56 -26.51
C VAL A 255 6.48 -0.36 -27.33
N ARG A 256 7.46 0.40 -26.83
CA ARG A 256 8.03 1.54 -27.56
C ARG A 256 8.80 1.13 -28.81
N GLY A 257 9.51 0.00 -28.77
CA GLY A 257 10.23 -0.54 -29.94
C GLY A 257 9.33 -1.03 -31.06
N VAL A 258 8.06 -1.35 -30.74
CA VAL A 258 7.05 -1.81 -31.72
C VAL A 258 6.18 -0.66 -32.24
N ARG A 259 6.23 0.54 -31.63
CA ARG A 259 5.50 1.71 -32.15
C ARG A 259 6.21 2.24 -33.41
N PRO A 260 5.53 2.31 -34.57
CA PRO A 260 6.09 3.01 -35.73
C PRO A 260 6.35 4.47 -35.36
N ALA A 261 7.47 5.01 -35.83
CA ALA A 261 7.83 6.42 -35.64
C ALA A 261 6.65 7.31 -36.07
N ALA A 262 6.29 8.28 -35.23
CA ALA A 262 5.27 9.25 -35.58
C ALA A 262 5.67 9.95 -36.89
N PRO A 263 4.73 10.20 -37.83
CA PRO A 263 5.02 11.04 -38.98
C PRO A 263 5.51 12.39 -38.44
N THR A 264 6.68 12.81 -38.89
CA THR A 264 7.14 14.19 -38.73
C THR A 264 6.06 15.08 -39.31
N LEU A 265 5.36 15.83 -38.46
CA LEU A 265 4.59 16.98 -38.94
C LEU A 265 5.63 17.95 -39.49
N ASP A 266 5.70 18.04 -40.82
CA ASP A 266 6.43 19.10 -41.50
C ASP A 266 5.90 20.46 -41.00
N PRO A 267 6.78 21.46 -40.88
CA PRO A 267 6.56 22.69 -40.08
C PRO A 267 5.44 23.59 -40.56
#